data_AF-A0AAE1N0L9-F1
#
_entry.id   AF-A0AAE1N0L9-F1
#
_cell.length_a   1.000
_cell.length_b   1.000
_cell.length_c   1.000
_cell.angle_alpha   90.00
_cell.angle_beta   90.00
_cell.angle_gamma   90.00
#
_symmetry.space_group_name_H-M   'P 1'
#
loop_
_entity.id
_entity.type
_entity.pdbx_description
1 polymer ?
#
loop_
_entity_poly.entity_id
_entity_poly.type
_entity_poly.pdbx_seq_one_letter_code
_entity_poly.pdbx_strand_id
1 'polypeptide(L)'
;MMALTCSATDLQSLLSNTTNSFATADYICKRFEDVSNKFVDIGYAVHTSYLLMSAYLVFTMQLGFTMLYVGSVRAKNTMNIMLTNMLDAATSGIFYYLFKFSFAYGSSSNGFIGHHFFSLDKIPSSSFDYGYFLYQWAFAIIATGITSGSIIERTQFISYLIYSSFLIRFVYPIVSYWFWSADGWAMPLALKISYSDLGSSISPVLVQAEGRKRVGGRGREKEVK
;
A
#
# COMPACT_ATOMS: atom_id res chain seq x y z
N MET A 1 -1.13 3.03 -15.57
CA MET A 1 -0.87 2.80 -17.01
C MET A 1 -1.73 3.76 -17.82
N MET A 2 -1.13 4.57 -18.69
CA MET A 2 -1.87 5.37 -19.67
C MET A 2 -2.44 4.39 -20.70
N ALA A 3 -3.77 4.33 -20.85
CA ALA A 3 -4.40 3.46 -21.84
C ALA A 3 -3.95 3.88 -23.24
N LEU A 4 -3.36 2.96 -24.01
CA LEU A 4 -3.06 3.23 -25.41
C LEU A 4 -4.36 3.22 -26.19
N THR A 5 -4.91 4.41 -26.45
CA THR A 5 -6.11 4.58 -27.26
C THR A 5 -5.73 4.55 -28.74
N CYS A 6 -6.16 3.53 -29.47
CA CYS A 6 -6.00 3.46 -30.92
C CYS A 6 -7.14 4.24 -31.59
N SER A 7 -6.83 5.33 -32.30
CA SER A 7 -7.82 6.05 -33.12
C SER A 7 -7.76 5.56 -34.56
N ALA A 8 -8.88 5.02 -35.06
CA ALA A 8 -8.99 4.50 -36.42
C ALA A 8 -8.77 5.59 -37.50
N THR A 9 -9.04 6.86 -37.18
CA THR A 9 -8.85 8.01 -38.08
C THR A 9 -7.39 8.27 -38.40
N ASP A 10 -6.50 8.08 -37.41
CA ASP A 10 -5.08 8.38 -37.55
C ASP A 10 -4.39 7.29 -38.37
N LEU A 11 -4.80 6.03 -38.15
CA LEU A 11 -4.32 4.87 -38.90
C LEU A 11 -4.79 4.88 -40.37
N GLN A 12 -5.95 5.49 -40.65
CA GLN A 12 -6.50 5.58 -42.00
C GLN A 12 -5.60 6.36 -42.97
N SER A 13 -4.94 7.42 -42.49
CA SER A 13 -4.00 8.23 -43.29
C SER A 13 -2.74 7.46 -43.74
N LEU A 14 -2.38 6.38 -43.02
CA LEU A 14 -1.23 5.52 -43.33
C LEU A 14 -1.57 4.40 -44.32
N LEU A 15 -2.86 4.06 -44.50
CA LEU A 15 -3.36 2.97 -45.34
C LEU A 15 -3.88 3.46 -46.70
N SER A 16 -3.17 4.41 -47.34
CA SER A 16 -3.64 5.23 -48.47
C SER A 16 -3.94 4.49 -49.79
N ASN A 17 -3.85 3.16 -49.86
CA ASN A 17 -4.04 2.41 -51.11
C ASN A 17 -4.78 1.07 -50.94
N THR A 18 -5.76 1.00 -50.04
CA THR A 18 -6.61 -0.19 -49.87
C THR A 18 -8.07 0.18 -50.09
N THR A 19 -8.81 -0.62 -50.86
CA THR A 19 -10.22 -0.34 -51.21
C THR A 19 -11.19 -0.38 -50.02
N ASN A 20 -10.71 -0.66 -48.80
CA ASN A 20 -11.48 -0.73 -47.55
C ASN A 20 -10.66 -0.25 -46.31
N SER A 21 -9.81 0.78 -46.45
CA SER A 21 -8.86 1.21 -45.41
C SER A 21 -9.48 1.48 -44.04
N PHE A 22 -10.74 1.96 -43.96
CA PHE A 22 -11.43 2.21 -42.69
C PHE A 22 -11.77 0.92 -41.94
N ALA A 23 -12.31 -0.09 -42.63
CA ALA A 23 -12.64 -1.38 -42.03
C ALA A 23 -11.37 -2.14 -41.59
N THR A 24 -10.28 -2.02 -42.36
CA THR A 24 -8.97 -2.57 -41.99
C THR A 24 -8.40 -1.86 -40.75
N ALA A 25 -8.51 -0.54 -40.66
CA ALA A 25 -8.06 0.23 -39.49
C ALA A 25 -8.84 -0.11 -38.21
N ASP A 26 -10.18 -0.24 -38.29
CA ASP A 26 -11.01 -0.66 -37.15
C ASP A 26 -10.66 -2.07 -36.67
N TYR A 27 -10.43 -3.01 -37.60
CA TYR A 27 -10.02 -4.37 -37.25
C TYR A 27 -8.67 -4.40 -36.54
N ILE A 28 -7.70 -3.62 -37.01
CA ILE A 28 -6.37 -3.51 -36.38
C ILE A 28 -6.50 -2.87 -34.99
N CYS A 29 -7.25 -1.78 -34.84
CA CYS A 29 -7.44 -1.13 -33.55
C CYS A 29 -8.14 -2.05 -32.54
N LYS A 30 -9.17 -2.82 -32.94
CA LYS A 30 -9.80 -3.81 -32.04
C LYS A 30 -8.83 -4.90 -31.58
N ARG A 31 -7.99 -5.41 -32.49
CA ARG A 31 -6.96 -6.40 -32.12
C ARG A 31 -5.91 -5.80 -31.19
N PHE A 32 -5.54 -4.54 -31.40
CA PHE A 32 -4.62 -3.83 -30.52
C PHE A 32 -5.22 -3.57 -29.14
N GLU A 33 -6.49 -3.18 -29.08
CA GLU A 33 -7.24 -2.99 -27.84
C GLU A 33 -7.37 -4.30 -27.05
N ASP A 34 -7.72 -5.41 -27.71
CA ASP A 34 -7.75 -6.75 -27.09
C ASP A 34 -6.39 -7.14 -26.51
N VAL A 35 -5.30 -6.87 -27.24
CA VAL A 35 -3.95 -7.13 -26.77
C VAL A 35 -3.58 -6.21 -25.61
N SER A 36 -3.93 -4.91 -25.68
CA SER A 36 -3.69 -3.95 -24.60
C SER A 36 -4.44 -4.33 -23.33
N ASN A 37 -5.70 -4.75 -23.45
CA ASN A 37 -6.51 -5.19 -22.31
C ASN A 37 -5.88 -6.42 -21.65
N LYS A 38 -5.41 -7.40 -22.44
CA LYS A 38 -4.66 -8.54 -21.91
C LYS A 38 -3.39 -8.13 -21.17
N PHE A 39 -2.63 -7.15 -21.69
CA PHE A 39 -1.43 -6.65 -21.00
C PHE A 39 -1.76 -5.92 -19.70
N VAL A 40 -2.84 -5.14 -19.65
CA VAL A 40 -3.32 -4.48 -18.42
C VAL A 40 -3.74 -5.51 -17.39
N ASP A 41 -4.50 -6.53 -17.78
CA ASP A 41 -4.94 -7.61 -16.90
C ASP A 41 -3.77 -8.42 -16.34
N ILE A 42 -2.80 -8.77 -17.19
CA ILE A 42 -1.57 -9.45 -16.77
C ILE A 42 -0.78 -8.56 -15.80
N GLY A 43 -0.64 -7.27 -16.11
CA GLY A 43 0.00 -6.30 -15.21
C GLY A 43 -0.66 -6.29 -13.84
N TYR A 44 -1.99 -6.18 -13.79
CA TYR A 44 -2.75 -6.19 -12.54
C TYR A 44 -2.57 -7.49 -11.75
N ALA A 45 -2.61 -8.65 -12.42
CA ALA A 45 -2.39 -9.96 -11.78
C ALA A 45 -0.98 -10.10 -11.18
N VAL A 46 0.05 -9.66 -11.91
CA VAL A 46 1.45 -9.68 -11.44
C VAL A 46 1.63 -8.74 -10.26
N HIS A 47 1.10 -7.52 -10.32
CA HIS A 47 1.17 -6.56 -9.20
C HIS A 47 0.47 -7.10 -7.95
N THR A 48 -0.74 -7.65 -8.11
CA THR A 48 -1.52 -8.18 -6.98
C THR A 48 -0.82 -9.39 -6.35
N SER A 49 -0.34 -10.34 -7.15
CA SER A 49 0.38 -11.52 -6.65
C SER A 49 1.69 -11.14 -5.95
N TYR A 50 2.42 -10.17 -6.47
CA TYR A 50 3.62 -9.63 -5.83
C TYR A 50 3.31 -8.99 -4.47
N LEU A 51 2.26 -8.17 -4.37
CA LEU A 51 1.84 -7.55 -3.13
C LEU A 51 1.38 -8.58 -2.09
N LEU A 52 0.63 -9.60 -2.51
CA LEU A 52 0.18 -10.68 -1.63
C LEU A 52 1.35 -11.54 -1.12
N MET A 53 2.29 -11.88 -2.01
CA MET A 53 3.50 -12.61 -1.61
C MET A 53 4.34 -11.81 -0.62
N SER A 54 4.49 -10.51 -0.87
CA SER A 54 5.19 -9.61 0.04
C SER A 54 4.46 -9.49 1.39
N ALA A 55 3.13 -9.38 1.38
CA ALA A 55 2.33 -9.34 2.61
C ALA A 55 2.47 -10.62 3.44
N TYR A 56 2.54 -11.79 2.80
CA TYR A 56 2.79 -13.06 3.49
C TYR A 56 4.16 -13.10 4.17
N LEU A 57 5.22 -12.66 3.49
CA LEU A 57 6.57 -12.58 4.07
C LEU A 57 6.65 -11.61 5.26
N VAL A 58 5.90 -10.52 5.22
CA VAL A 58 5.80 -9.56 6.31
C VAL A 58 4.99 -10.17 7.46
N PHE A 59 3.90 -10.88 7.18
CA PHE A 59 3.14 -11.58 8.20
C PHE A 59 3.96 -12.67 8.92
N THR A 60 4.82 -13.41 8.22
CA THR A 60 5.71 -14.40 8.87
C THR A 60 6.75 -13.76 9.78
N MET A 61 7.12 -12.48 9.60
CA MET A 61 7.93 -11.76 10.60
C MET A 61 7.23 -11.62 11.94
N GLN A 62 5.90 -11.44 11.96
CA GLN A 62 5.16 -11.35 13.22
C GLN A 62 5.31 -12.64 14.03
N LEU A 63 5.22 -13.81 13.38
CA LEU A 63 5.46 -15.10 14.02
C LEU A 63 6.92 -15.26 14.48
N GLY A 64 7.87 -14.76 13.69
CA GLY A 64 9.29 -14.74 14.05
C GLY A 64 9.56 -13.94 15.32
N PHE A 65 8.98 -12.74 15.45
CA PHE A 65 9.10 -11.94 16.66
C PHE A 65 8.51 -12.64 17.88
N THR A 66 7.35 -13.28 17.73
CA THR A 66 6.74 -14.07 18.81
C THR A 66 7.66 -15.17 19.32
N MET A 67 8.35 -15.87 18.42
CA MET A 67 9.28 -16.93 18.82
C MET A 67 10.48 -16.36 19.59
N LEU A 68 11.03 -15.22 19.17
CA LEU A 68 12.09 -14.53 19.89
C LEU A 68 11.62 -14.02 21.27
N TYR A 69 10.39 -13.53 21.36
CA TYR A 69 9.79 -13.05 22.60
C TYR A 69 9.58 -14.19 23.59
N VAL A 70 8.95 -15.28 23.15
CA VAL A 70 8.74 -16.47 23.96
C VAL A 70 10.06 -17.08 24.45
N GLY A 71 11.12 -17.04 23.63
CA GLY A 71 12.45 -17.51 24.00
C GLY A 71 13.19 -16.62 25.00
N SER A 72 12.84 -15.33 25.08
CA SER A 72 13.54 -14.35 25.92
C SER A 72 12.88 -14.11 27.29
N VAL A 73 11.69 -14.67 27.50
CA VAL A 73 10.89 -14.49 28.73
C VAL A 73 10.85 -15.71 29.61
N ARG A 74 10.50 -15.50 30.88
CA ARG A 74 10.26 -16.60 31.80
C ARG A 74 9.09 -17.47 31.34
N ALA A 75 9.26 -18.80 31.39
CA ALA A 75 8.26 -19.80 30.99
C ALA A 75 6.85 -19.59 31.59
N LYS A 76 6.78 -19.01 32.80
CA LYS A 76 5.51 -18.69 33.49
C LYS A 76 4.66 -17.67 32.71
N ASN A 77 5.27 -16.78 31.92
CA ASN A 77 4.57 -15.72 31.19
C ASN A 77 4.48 -15.98 29.66
N THR A 78 5.11 -17.05 29.18
CA THR A 78 5.12 -17.44 27.76
C THR A 78 3.72 -17.58 27.16
N MET A 79 2.80 -18.24 27.87
CA MET A 79 1.41 -18.44 27.39
C MET A 79 0.68 -17.12 27.18
N ASN A 80 0.86 -16.15 28.09
CA ASN A 80 0.24 -14.83 27.98
C ASN A 80 0.79 -14.06 26.77
N ILE A 81 2.09 -14.18 26.48
CA ILE A 81 2.74 -13.52 25.34
C ILE A 81 2.30 -14.13 24.01
N MET A 82 2.15 -15.46 23.94
CA MET A 82 1.64 -16.11 22.74
C MET A 82 0.17 -15.71 22.44
N LEU A 83 -0.67 -15.65 23.47
CA LEU A 83 -2.07 -15.23 23.34
C LEU A 83 -2.21 -13.76 22.92
N THR A 84 -1.42 -12.86 23.51
CA THR A 84 -1.43 -11.44 23.11
C THR A 84 -1.04 -11.27 21.65
N ASN A 85 -0.02 -11.98 21.17
CA ASN A 85 0.40 -11.88 19.78
C ASN A 85 -0.66 -12.37 18.78
N MET A 86 -1.31 -13.49 19.07
CA MET A 86 -2.39 -14.01 18.21
C MET A 86 -3.59 -13.07 18.17
N LEU A 87 -3.96 -12.51 19.33
CA LEU A 87 -5.07 -11.55 19.41
C LEU A 87 -4.70 -10.19 18.83
N ASP A 88 -3.43 -9.80 18.86
CA ASP A 88 -2.93 -8.60 18.18
C ASP A 88 -3.13 -8.72 16.65
N ALA A 89 -2.78 -9.87 16.07
CA ALA A 89 -3.03 -10.13 14.64
C ALA A 89 -4.54 -10.12 14.29
N ALA A 90 -5.40 -10.70 15.13
CA ALA A 90 -6.84 -10.73 14.87
C ALA A 90 -7.50 -9.35 15.03
N THR A 91 -7.21 -8.66 16.15
CA THR A 91 -7.80 -7.34 16.45
C THR A 91 -7.30 -6.28 15.49
N SER A 92 -6.01 -6.30 15.13
CA SER A 92 -5.46 -5.41 14.12
C SER A 92 -6.15 -5.56 12.77
N GLY A 93 -6.48 -6.78 12.33
CA GLY A 93 -7.24 -7.03 11.10
C GLY A 93 -8.59 -6.31 11.10
N ILE A 94 -9.33 -6.46 12.19
CA ILE A 94 -10.67 -5.86 12.35
C ILE A 94 -10.57 -4.34 12.42
N PHE A 95 -9.69 -3.79 13.27
CA PHE A 95 -9.54 -2.34 13.44
C PHE A 95 -8.98 -1.67 12.18
N TYR A 96 -8.01 -2.29 11.53
CA TYR A 96 -7.43 -1.76 10.31
C TYR A 96 -8.44 -1.78 9.15
N TYR A 97 -9.27 -2.82 9.07
CA TYR A 97 -10.38 -2.88 8.10
C TYR A 97 -11.42 -1.78 8.33
N LEU A 98 -11.82 -1.55 9.60
CA LEU A 98 -12.86 -0.58 9.93
C LEU A 98 -12.40 0.89 9.81
N PHE A 99 -11.16 1.21 10.20
CA PHE A 99 -10.72 2.60 10.37
C PHE A 99 -9.85 3.14 9.23
N LYS A 100 -9.10 2.28 8.51
CA LYS A 100 -8.32 2.74 7.35
C LYS A 100 -9.22 3.40 6.32
N PHE A 101 -10.42 2.86 6.11
CA PHE A 101 -11.38 3.40 5.14
C PHE A 101 -11.85 4.81 5.50
N SER A 102 -12.06 5.07 6.79
CA SER A 102 -12.47 6.39 7.31
C SER A 102 -11.37 7.44 7.23
N PHE A 103 -10.10 7.05 7.33
CA PHE A 103 -8.97 7.99 7.29
C PHE A 103 -8.36 8.17 5.90
N ALA A 104 -8.41 7.15 5.02
CA ALA A 104 -7.75 7.18 3.71
C ALA A 104 -8.63 7.73 2.57
N TYR A 105 -9.96 7.64 2.66
CA TYR A 105 -10.89 8.08 1.61
C TYR A 105 -11.87 9.17 2.05
N GLY A 106 -11.70 9.74 3.25
CA GLY A 106 -12.44 10.91 3.71
C GLY A 106 -12.22 12.10 2.78
N SER A 107 -13.25 12.50 2.05
CA SER A 107 -13.22 13.64 1.14
C SER A 107 -12.66 14.90 1.84
N SER A 108 -11.97 15.70 1.03
CA SER A 108 -11.18 16.90 1.35
C SER A 108 -11.53 17.57 2.69
N SER A 109 -10.63 17.41 3.66
CA SER A 109 -10.54 18.31 4.81
C SER A 109 -9.15 18.17 5.44
N ASN A 110 -8.23 19.05 5.03
CA ASN A 110 -6.91 19.30 5.61
C ASN A 110 -5.96 18.09 5.60
N GLY A 111 -4.74 18.26 5.05
CA GLY A 111 -3.67 17.25 4.92
C GLY A 111 -3.13 16.60 6.21
N PHE A 112 -3.90 16.66 7.30
CA PHE A 112 -3.66 16.04 8.59
C PHE A 112 -4.66 14.91 8.94
N ILE A 113 -5.94 15.00 8.56
CA ILE A 113 -6.98 14.03 9.01
C ILE A 113 -8.21 14.04 8.08
N GLY A 114 -8.57 12.88 7.50
CA GLY A 114 -9.86 12.70 6.79
C GLY A 114 -11.00 12.49 7.79
N HIS A 115 -12.11 13.22 7.65
CA HIS A 115 -13.23 13.24 8.61
C HIS A 115 -14.52 12.52 8.14
N HIS A 116 -14.51 11.81 7.01
CA HIS A 116 -15.71 11.15 6.47
C HIS A 116 -15.44 9.69 6.06
N PHE A 117 -16.49 8.85 6.11
CA PHE A 117 -16.54 7.40 5.85
C PHE A 117 -16.18 6.45 7.01
N PHE A 118 -16.75 6.71 8.18
CA PHE A 118 -16.89 5.66 9.19
C PHE A 118 -17.88 4.60 8.67
N SER A 119 -17.51 3.32 8.70
CA SER A 119 -18.44 2.23 8.39
C SER A 119 -18.90 2.11 6.92
N LEU A 120 -17.96 2.12 5.96
CA LEU A 120 -18.18 1.48 4.65
C LEU A 120 -19.34 2.06 3.77
N ASP A 121 -19.84 3.26 4.07
CA ASP A 121 -21.08 3.80 3.49
C ASP A 121 -21.01 4.08 1.97
N LYS A 122 -19.81 4.15 1.39
CA LYS A 122 -19.60 4.10 -0.07
C LYS A 122 -18.32 3.33 -0.37
N ILE A 123 -18.43 2.10 -0.86
CA ILE A 123 -17.31 1.37 -1.48
C ILE A 123 -16.96 2.12 -2.78
N PRO A 124 -15.83 2.84 -2.90
CA PRO A 124 -15.49 3.47 -4.16
C PRO A 124 -15.04 2.37 -5.11
N SER A 125 -15.93 1.99 -6.02
CA SER A 125 -15.65 1.33 -7.29
C SER A 125 -15.08 -0.11 -7.25
N SER A 126 -15.28 -0.80 -8.35
CA SER A 126 -14.74 -2.12 -8.71
C SER A 126 -13.21 -2.18 -8.84
N SER A 127 -12.49 -1.19 -8.30
CA SER A 127 -11.03 -1.03 -8.39
C SER A 127 -10.37 -0.95 -7.01
N PHE A 128 -10.98 -1.53 -5.97
CA PHE A 128 -10.35 -1.63 -4.65
C PHE A 128 -9.19 -2.63 -4.68
N ASP A 129 -7.96 -2.13 -4.53
CA ASP A 129 -6.75 -2.96 -4.49
C ASP A 129 -6.60 -3.63 -3.11
N TYR A 130 -7.26 -4.78 -2.96
CA TYR A 130 -7.17 -5.63 -1.77
C TYR A 130 -5.72 -6.07 -1.48
N GLY A 131 -4.89 -6.22 -2.52
CA GLY A 131 -3.47 -6.58 -2.37
C GLY A 131 -2.71 -5.49 -1.62
N TYR A 132 -2.90 -4.23 -2.00
CA TYR A 132 -2.29 -3.10 -1.31
C TYR A 132 -2.85 -2.92 0.11
N PHE A 133 -4.13 -3.23 0.32
CA PHE A 133 -4.72 -3.22 1.66
C PHE A 133 -4.02 -4.21 2.61
N LEU A 134 -3.91 -5.47 2.20
CA LEU A 134 -3.29 -6.53 3.01
C LEU A 134 -1.80 -6.27 3.24
N TYR A 135 -1.10 -5.76 2.23
CA TYR A 135 0.30 -5.35 2.37
C TYR A 135 0.47 -4.33 3.48
N GLN A 136 -0.29 -3.23 3.46
CA GLN A 136 -0.20 -2.19 4.49
C GLN A 136 -0.66 -2.65 5.88
N TRP A 137 -1.65 -3.55 5.94
CA TRP A 137 -2.07 -4.17 7.19
C TRP A 137 -0.92 -4.96 7.84
N ALA A 138 -0.19 -5.74 7.05
CA ALA A 138 0.94 -6.53 7.55
C ALA A 138 2.04 -5.64 8.16
N PHE A 139 2.34 -4.47 7.57
CA PHE A 139 3.26 -3.49 8.16
C PHE A 139 2.73 -2.86 9.45
N ALA A 140 1.42 -2.60 9.53
CA ALA A 140 0.79 -2.09 10.75
C ALA A 140 0.92 -3.06 11.93
N ILE A 141 0.74 -4.36 11.66
CA ILE A 141 0.93 -5.42 12.66
C ILE A 141 2.38 -5.44 13.14
N ILE A 142 3.35 -5.44 12.22
CA ILE A 142 4.77 -5.47 12.61
C ILE A 142 5.13 -4.27 13.49
N ALA A 143 4.68 -3.06 13.13
CA ALA A 143 4.97 -1.86 13.92
C ALA A 143 4.46 -2.00 15.36
N THR A 144 3.28 -2.59 15.51
CA THR A 144 2.66 -2.86 16.81
C THR A 144 3.41 -3.98 17.56
N GLY A 145 3.81 -5.04 16.85
CA GLY A 145 4.61 -6.15 17.37
C GLY A 145 5.97 -5.73 17.91
N ILE A 146 6.70 -4.84 17.21
CA ILE A 146 7.97 -4.30 17.71
C ILE A 146 7.75 -3.52 19.01
N THR A 147 6.69 -2.72 19.05
CA THR A 147 6.37 -1.92 20.22
C THR A 147 5.96 -2.79 21.41
N SER A 148 5.24 -3.88 21.17
CA SER A 148 4.88 -4.86 22.20
C SER A 148 6.09 -5.54 22.80
N GLY A 149 7.06 -5.89 21.97
CA GLY A 149 8.35 -6.45 22.38
C GLY A 149 9.06 -5.63 23.46
N SER A 150 8.94 -4.31 23.43
CA SER A 150 9.61 -3.42 24.39
C SER A 150 9.01 -3.44 25.80
N ILE A 151 7.75 -3.88 25.95
CA ILE A 151 6.99 -3.82 27.21
C ILE A 151 6.65 -5.23 27.73
N ILE A 152 7.25 -6.24 27.13
CA ILE A 152 7.06 -7.65 27.46
C ILE A 152 7.42 -7.91 28.95
N GLU A 153 6.67 -8.82 29.58
CA GLU A 153 6.73 -9.22 31.00
C GLU A 153 6.00 -8.36 32.05
N ARG A 154 5.79 -7.05 31.84
CA ARG A 154 5.25 -6.16 32.90
C ARG A 154 3.85 -5.60 32.65
N THR A 155 3.23 -5.88 31.50
CA THR A 155 1.90 -5.35 31.16
C THR A 155 0.78 -6.35 31.37
N GLN A 156 -0.34 -5.87 31.91
CA GLN A 156 -1.58 -6.64 31.92
C GLN A 156 -2.11 -6.83 30.50
N PHE A 157 -2.64 -8.04 30.24
CA PHE A 157 -3.16 -8.48 28.96
C PHE A 157 -4.16 -7.49 28.33
N ILE A 158 -5.09 -6.98 29.14
CA ILE A 158 -6.17 -6.07 28.70
C ILE A 158 -5.60 -4.70 28.31
N SER A 159 -4.68 -4.15 29.11
CA SER A 159 -4.06 -2.85 28.83
C SER A 159 -3.27 -2.88 27.52
N TYR A 160 -2.59 -4.01 27.24
CA TYR A 160 -1.89 -4.22 25.99
C TYR A 160 -2.84 -4.22 24.78
N LEU A 161 -3.98 -4.92 24.88
CA LEU A 161 -4.99 -4.97 23.81
C LEU A 161 -5.59 -3.60 23.47
N ILE A 162 -5.88 -2.79 24.49
CA ILE A 162 -6.40 -1.43 24.28
C ILE A 162 -5.34 -0.54 23.61
N TYR A 163 -4.09 -0.66 24.07
CA TYR A 163 -2.95 0.07 23.52
C TYR A 163 -2.71 -0.28 22.05
N SER A 164 -2.63 -1.56 21.70
CA SER A 164 -2.40 -1.99 20.33
C SER A 164 -3.55 -1.59 19.40
N SER A 165 -4.79 -1.76 19.85
CA SER A 165 -5.98 -1.30 19.13
C SER A 165 -5.95 0.20 18.84
N PHE A 166 -5.46 1.02 19.79
CA PHE A 166 -5.32 2.45 19.58
C PHE A 166 -4.24 2.80 18.55
N LEU A 167 -3.08 2.15 18.60
CA LEU A 167 -1.99 2.35 17.64
C LEU A 167 -2.42 2.03 16.20
N ILE A 168 -3.06 0.88 16.01
CA ILE A 168 -3.48 0.42 14.68
C ILE A 168 -4.64 1.25 14.12
N ARG A 169 -5.54 1.72 15.02
CA ARG A 169 -6.72 2.50 14.63
C ARG A 169 -6.40 3.96 14.29
N PHE A 170 -5.52 4.61 15.05
CA PHE A 170 -5.28 6.04 14.92
C PHE A 170 -3.87 6.34 14.43
N VAL A 171 -2.85 5.88 15.15
CA VAL A 171 -1.46 6.29 14.90
C VAL A 171 -1.00 5.82 13.53
N TYR A 172 -1.21 4.55 13.19
CA TYR A 172 -0.73 3.99 11.93
C TYR A 172 -1.41 4.59 10.69
N PRO A 173 -2.75 4.73 10.62
CA PRO A 173 -3.41 5.37 9.48
C PRO A 173 -2.99 6.84 9.29
N ILE A 174 -2.88 7.62 10.37
CA ILE A 174 -2.47 9.03 10.31
C ILE A 174 -1.04 9.16 9.77
N VAL A 175 -0.11 8.37 10.30
CA VAL A 175 1.29 8.36 9.82
C VAL A 175 1.36 7.89 8.37
N SER A 176 0.60 6.85 8.01
CA SER A 176 0.56 6.37 6.63
C SER A 176 0.05 7.45 5.66
N TYR A 177 -0.93 8.26 6.07
CA TYR A 177 -1.42 9.37 5.26
C TYR A 177 -0.36 10.46 5.08
N TRP A 178 0.39 10.82 6.14
CA TRP A 178 1.42 11.87 6.05
C TRP A 178 2.55 11.55 5.08
N PHE A 179 2.95 10.28 4.99
CA PHE A 179 4.08 9.85 4.16
C PHE A 179 3.67 9.27 2.81
N TRP A 180 2.47 8.70 2.68
CA TRP A 180 2.06 7.92 1.50
C TRP A 180 0.87 8.53 0.74
N SER A 181 0.22 9.56 1.29
CA SER A 181 -0.81 10.31 0.58
C SER A 181 -0.19 11.40 -0.30
N ALA A 182 -0.79 11.66 -1.46
CA ALA A 182 -0.36 12.74 -2.37
C ALA A 182 -0.45 14.14 -1.71
N ASP A 183 -1.38 14.30 -0.77
CA ASP A 183 -1.60 15.53 0.01
C ASP A 183 -0.91 15.50 1.39
N GLY A 184 -0.07 14.50 1.64
CA GLY A 184 0.66 14.35 2.90
C GLY A 184 1.69 15.46 3.10
N TRP A 185 1.67 16.12 4.26
CA TRP A 185 2.58 17.23 4.56
C TRP A 185 4.05 16.80 4.69
N ALA A 186 4.31 15.54 5.05
CA ALA A 186 5.64 14.97 5.24
C ALA A 186 6.20 14.30 3.97
N MET A 187 5.47 14.34 2.85
CA MET A 187 5.95 13.91 1.54
C MET A 187 7.19 14.75 1.18
N PRO A 188 8.37 14.13 0.92
CA PRO A 188 9.55 14.86 0.50
C PRO A 188 9.24 15.69 -0.74
N LEU A 189 9.55 16.99 -0.72
CA LEU A 189 9.27 17.92 -1.83
C LEU A 189 9.80 17.40 -3.18
N ALA A 190 10.89 16.64 -3.18
CA ALA A 190 11.45 15.98 -4.36
C ALA A 190 10.57 14.86 -4.94
N LEU A 191 9.86 14.10 -4.10
CA LEU A 191 8.86 13.12 -4.53
C LEU A 191 7.56 13.79 -4.95
N LYS A 192 7.20 14.93 -4.34
CA LYS A 192 6.02 15.73 -4.72
C LYS A 192 6.11 16.25 -6.16
N ILE A 193 7.29 16.76 -6.57
CA ILE A 193 7.56 17.20 -7.95
C ILE A 193 7.56 16.01 -8.93
N SER A 194 8.17 14.88 -8.55
CA SER A 194 8.16 13.68 -9.39
C SER A 194 6.75 13.07 -9.53
N TYR A 195 5.88 13.22 -8.53
CA TYR A 195 4.49 12.75 -8.56
C TYR A 195 3.61 13.61 -9.49
N SER A 196 3.86 14.92 -9.55
CA SER A 196 3.21 15.83 -10.52
C SER A 196 3.67 15.60 -11.96
N ASP A 197 4.92 15.20 -12.18
CA ASP A 197 5.47 14.95 -13.53
C ASP A 197 5.15 13.56 -14.09
N LEU A 198 4.98 12.54 -13.22
CA LEU A 198 4.77 11.14 -13.66
C LEU A 198 3.30 10.72 -13.77
N GLY A 199 2.37 11.58 -13.39
CA GLY A 199 0.93 11.28 -13.38
C GLY A 199 0.56 10.17 -12.39
N SER A 200 -0.72 10.11 -12.04
CA SER A 200 -1.37 9.25 -11.01
C SER A 200 -1.23 7.72 -11.19
N SER A 201 -0.30 7.24 -12.03
CA SER A 201 -0.21 5.85 -12.48
C SER A 201 0.81 4.99 -11.72
N ILE A 202 1.57 5.54 -10.78
CA ILE A 202 2.66 4.81 -10.12
C ILE A 202 2.37 4.64 -8.63
N SER A 203 2.37 3.39 -8.16
CA SER A 203 2.21 3.04 -6.76
C SER A 203 3.27 3.76 -5.89
N PRO A 204 2.90 4.27 -4.70
CA PRO A 204 3.83 4.99 -3.81
C PRO A 204 5.09 4.19 -3.43
N VAL A 205 5.03 2.85 -3.54
CA VAL A 205 6.17 1.93 -3.36
C VAL A 205 7.29 2.15 -4.39
N LEU A 206 6.95 2.43 -5.65
CA LEU A 206 7.92 2.65 -6.73
C LEU A 206 8.57 4.05 -6.63
N VAL A 207 7.77 5.03 -6.20
CA VAL A 207 8.23 6.40 -5.91
C VAL A 207 9.27 6.39 -4.77
N GLN A 208 9.06 5.54 -3.75
CA GLN A 208 10.03 5.32 -2.67
C GLN A 208 11.34 4.66 -3.14
N ALA A 209 11.27 3.71 -4.07
CA ALA A 209 12.45 3.04 -4.62
C ALA A 209 13.36 4.01 -5.41
N GLU A 210 12.76 4.94 -6.16
CA GLU A 210 13.50 5.95 -6.92
C GLU A 210 14.06 7.06 -6.01
N GLY A 211 13.31 7.45 -4.97
CA GLY A 211 13.77 8.40 -3.95
C GLY A 211 14.98 7.90 -3.16
N ARG A 212 15.02 6.60 -2.84
CA ARG A 212 16.14 5.99 -2.09
C ARG A 212 17.46 5.99 -2.87
N LYS A 213 17.41 5.92 -4.22
CA LYS A 213 18.61 6.06 -5.06
C LYS A 213 19.21 7.48 -5.01
N ARG A 214 18.39 8.53 -4.95
CA ARG A 214 18.89 9.92 -4.92
C ARG A 214 19.39 10.35 -3.53
N VAL A 215 18.79 9.85 -2.45
CA VAL A 215 19.25 10.15 -1.08
C VAL A 215 20.58 9.44 -0.76
N GLY A 216 20.77 8.21 -1.27
CA GLY A 216 22.04 7.48 -1.13
C GLY A 216 23.24 8.10 -1.86
N GLY A 217 23.00 8.96 -2.86
CA GLY A 217 24.05 9.69 -3.59
C GLY A 217 24.55 10.94 -2.87
N ARG A 218 23.70 11.60 -2.07
CA ARG A 218 24.05 12.89 -1.43
C ARG A 218 24.78 12.75 -0.09
N GLY A 219 24.80 11.54 0.48
CA GLY A 219 25.53 11.22 1.71
C GLY A 219 27.03 10.93 1.52
N ARG A 220 27.48 10.57 0.31
CA ARG A 220 28.90 10.24 0.06
C ARG A 220 29.77 11.42 -0.35
N GLU A 221 29.19 12.59 -0.60
CA GLU A 221 29.96 13.77 -1.04
C GLU A 221 30.36 14.69 0.12
N LYS A 222 29.96 14.37 1.37
CA LYS A 222 30.32 15.15 2.56
C LYS A 222 31.31 14.47 3.51
N GLU A 223 31.82 13.29 3.17
CA GLU A 223 32.90 12.60 3.91
C GLU A 223 34.26 12.65 3.21
N VAL A 224 34.43 13.53 2.21
CA VAL A 224 35.74 13.83 1.64
C VAL A 224 35.96 15.35 1.70
N LYS A 225 36.24 15.84 2.90
CA LYS A 225 37.07 17.03 3.13
C LYS A 225 37.51 17.12 4.59
#